data_AF-A0A944KNP8-F1
#
_entry.id   AF-A0A944KNP8-F1
#
_cell.length_a   1.000
_cell.length_b   1.000
_cell.length_c   1.000
_cell.angle_alpha   90.00
_cell.angle_beta   90.00
_cell.angle_gamma   90.00
#
_symmetry.space_group_name_H-M   'P 1'
#
loop_
_entity.id
_entity.type
_entity.pdbx_description
1 polymer ?
#
loop_
_entity_poly.entity_id
_entity_poly.type
_entity_poly.pdbx_seq_one_letter_code
_entity_poly.pdbx_strand_id
1 'polypeptide(L)' 'MPIKTTLMQLRSDPAEWLRRGLTPPDVIQAMVEERLAIPGLAQPVGDPSYADFFLV' A
#
# COMPACT_ATOMS: atom_id res chain seq x y z
N MET A 1 -0.25 24.05 23.87
CA MET A 1 0.37 22.70 23.95
C MET A 1 0.20 22.03 22.60
N PRO A 2 1.25 21.62 21.86
CA PRO A 2 1.05 20.88 20.62
C PRO A 2 0.54 19.47 20.95
N ILE A 3 -0.58 19.08 20.34
CA ILE A 3 -1.16 17.75 20.46
C ILE A 3 -0.20 16.78 19.78
N LYS A 4 0.45 15.89 20.55
CA LYS A 4 1.27 14.80 20.00
C LYS A 4 0.34 13.71 19.48
N THR A 5 -0.23 13.90 18.31
CA THR A 5 -0.97 12.84 17.60
C THR A 5 0.05 11.81 17.13
N THR A 6 -0.10 10.54 17.53
CA THR A 6 0.82 9.50 17.09
C THR A 6 0.60 9.21 15.61
N LEU A 7 1.65 8.81 14.88
CA LEU A 7 1.53 8.49 13.45
C LEU A 7 0.47 7.40 13.20
N MET A 8 0.25 6.48 14.14
CA MET A 8 -0.81 5.48 14.02
C MET A 8 -2.21 6.10 14.03
N GLN A 9 -2.46 7.08 14.91
CA GLN A 9 -3.75 7.78 14.97
C GLN A 9 -4.02 8.63 13.73
N LEU A 10 -2.98 9.26 13.17
CA LEU A 10 -3.11 10.00 11.90
C LEU A 10 -3.37 9.06 10.72
N ARG A 11 -2.73 7.88 10.72
CA ARG A 11 -2.91 6.87 9.66
C ARG A 11 -4.28 6.22 9.70
N SER A 12 -4.97 6.22 10.84
CA SER A 12 -6.34 5.70 10.96
C SER A 12 -7.44 6.66 10.48
N ASP A 13 -7.12 7.94 10.25
CA ASP A 13 -8.12 8.91 9.77
C ASP A 13 -8.04 9.08 8.24
N PRO A 14 -8.96 8.52 7.45
CA PRO A 14 -8.94 8.63 5.99
C PRO A 14 -9.04 10.09 5.51
N ALA A 15 -9.64 11.01 6.27
CA ALA A 15 -9.72 12.41 5.88
C ALA A 15 -8.35 13.11 5.90
N GLU A 16 -7.45 12.71 6.80
CA GLU A 16 -6.08 13.24 6.83
C GLU A 16 -5.25 12.79 5.63
N TRP A 17 -5.48 11.57 5.11
CA TRP A 17 -4.84 11.11 3.88
C TRP A 17 -5.28 11.97 2.70
N LEU A 18 -6.58 12.15 2.54
CA LEU A 18 -7.15 12.95 1.45
C LEU A 18 -6.70 14.41 1.52
N ARG A 19 -6.68 15.01 2.72
CA ARG A 19 -6.17 16.37 2.93
C ARG A 19 -4.72 16.55 2.48
N ARG A 20 -3.92 15.48 2.59
CA ARG A 20 -2.52 15.46 2.17
C ARG A 20 -2.33 15.04 0.71
N GLY A 21 -3.41 14.85 -0.04
CA GLY A 21 -3.37 14.35 -1.42
C GLY A 21 -2.96 12.88 -1.54
N LEU A 22 -3.06 12.11 -0.45
CA LEU A 22 -2.76 10.69 -0.40
C LEU A 22 -4.06 9.86 -0.49
N THR A 23 -3.95 8.65 -1.02
CA THR A 23 -5.04 7.69 -1.07
C THR A 23 -5.17 6.95 0.27
N PRO A 24 -6.35 6.88 0.90
CA PRO A 24 -6.58 6.13 2.13
C PRO A 24 -6.24 4.62 2.00
N PRO A 25 -5.83 3.95 3.09
CA PRO A 25 -5.39 2.55 3.04
C PRO A 25 -6.46 1.56 2.55
N ASP A 26 -7.71 1.77 2.93
CA ASP A 26 -8.87 0.98 2.51
C ASP A 26 -9.14 1.09 1.01
N VAL A 27 -9.01 2.29 0.44
CA VAL A 27 -9.12 2.51 -1.00
C VAL A 27 -7.98 1.81 -1.75
N ILE A 28 -6.75 1.91 -1.24
CA ILE A 28 -5.60 1.17 -1.80
C ILE A 28 -5.86 -0.34 -1.76
N GLN A 29 -6.36 -0.86 -0.64
CA GLN A 29 -6.68 -2.28 -0.48
C GLN A 29 -7.71 -2.73 -1.52
N ALA A 30 -8.80 -1.99 -1.70
CA ALA A 30 -9.82 -2.28 -2.71
C ALA A 30 -9.24 -2.30 -4.13
N MET A 31 -8.37 -1.35 -4.47
CA MET A 31 -7.70 -1.31 -5.77
C MET A 31 -6.76 -2.51 -5.99
N VAL A 32 -6.08 -2.97 -4.93
CA VAL A 32 -5.23 -4.17 -5.00
C VAL A 32 -6.08 -5.42 -5.22
N GLU A 33 -7.16 -5.57 -4.47
CA GLU A 33 -8.08 -6.70 -4.60
C GLU A 33 -8.71 -6.77 -6.00
N GLU A 34 -9.15 -5.62 -6.55
CA GLU A 34 -9.67 -5.53 -7.91
C GLU A 34 -8.64 -5.98 -8.95
N ARG A 35 -7.38 -5.55 -8.83
CA ARG A 35 -6.30 -5.94 -9.75
C ARG A 35 -5.98 -7.43 -9.66
N LEU A 36 -5.94 -7.98 -8.45
CA LEU A 36 -5.68 -9.40 -8.23
C LEU A 36 -6.84 -10.29 -8.73
N ALA A 37 -8.06 -9.76 -8.77
CA ALA A 37 -9.22 -10.48 -9.32
C ALA A 37 -9.16 -10.65 -10.85
N ILE A 38 -8.25 -9.95 -11.55
CA ILE A 38 -8.12 -10.07 -13.01
C ILE A 38 -7.42 -11.41 -13.35
N PRO A 39 -8.08 -12.32 -14.09
CA PRO A 39 -7.50 -13.60 -14.46
C PRO A 39 -6.21 -13.42 -15.27
N GLY A 40 -5.13 -14.08 -14.84
CA GLY A 40 -3.82 -14.05 -15.51
C GLY A 40 -2.83 -12.98 -15.02
N LEU A 41 -3.28 -11.99 -14.25
CA LEU A 41 -2.41 -10.98 -13.61
C LEU A 41 -1.89 -11.43 -12.24
N ALA A 42 -2.60 -12.34 -11.57
CA ALA A 42 -2.21 -12.89 -10.28
C ALA A 42 -1.21 -14.06 -10.37
N GLN A 43 -0.74 -14.42 -11.58
CA GLN A 43 0.28 -15.46 -11.69
C GLN A 43 1.63 -14.89 -11.22
N PRO A 44 2.26 -15.46 -10.17
CA PRO A 44 3.61 -15.10 -9.81
C PRO A 44 4.51 -15.58 -10.96
N VAL A 45 4.88 -14.65 -11.84
CA VAL A 45 5.97 -14.86 -12.79
C VAL A 45 7.23 -14.87 -11.93
N GLY A 46 7.58 -16.05 -11.40
CA GLY A 46 8.62 -16.33 -10.40
C GLY A 46 9.46 -15.11 -10.05
N ASP A 47 9.03 -14.36 -9.03
CA ASP A 47 9.69 -13.11 -8.67
C ASP A 47 11.14 -13.43 -8.30
N PRO A 48 12.13 -12.84 -8.98
CA PRO A 48 13.50 -12.95 -8.54
C PRO A 48 13.57 -12.39 -7.12
N SER A 49 14.15 -13.18 -6.23
CA SER A 49 14.43 -12.71 -4.89
C SER A 49 15.37 -11.52 -4.96
N TYR A 50 15.32 -10.65 -3.96
CA TYR A 50 16.26 -9.53 -3.86
C TYR A 50 17.73 -9.99 -3.92
N ALA A 51 18.02 -11.22 -3.50
CA ALA A 51 19.35 -11.81 -3.57
C ALA A 51 19.81 -12.13 -5.01
N ASP A 52 18.88 -12.43 -5.93
CA ASP A 52 19.19 -12.78 -7.32
C ASP A 52 19.77 -11.60 -8.12
N PHE A 53 19.66 -10.36 -7.61
CA PHE A 53 20.22 -9.16 -8.22
C PHE A 53 21.70 -8.94 -7.91
N PHE A 54 22.27 -9.68 -6.97
CA PHE A 54 23.67 -9.54 -6.54
C PHE A 54 24.54 -10.75 -6.89
N LEU A 55 23.95 -11.79 -7.49
CA LEU A 55 24.67 -12.95 -8.00
C LEU A 55 25.18 -12.64 -9.41
N VAL A 56 26.37 -12.04 -9.47
CA VAL A 56 27.24 -11.96 -10.67
C VAL A 56 28.38 -12.94 -10.48
#